data_AF-A0A5J6TYB8-F1
#
_entry.id   AF-A0A5J6TYB8-F1
#
_cell.length_a   1.000
_cell.length_b   1.000
_cell.length_c   1.000
_cell.angle_alpha   90.00
_cell.angle_beta   90.00
_cell.angle_gamma   90.00
#
_symmetry.space_group_name_H-M   'P 1'
#
loop_
_entity.id
_entity.type
_entity.pdbx_description
1 polymer ?
#
loop_
_entity_poly.entity_id
_entity_poly.type
_entity_poly.pdbx_seq_one_letter_code
_entity_poly.pdbx_strand_id
1 'polypeptide(L)'
;MTQPRTVADARADARDTAGVPEPRAVRGRRSGSSAFTGTFALTGLALRHDRVRLPAWTAGTAVVLYLWAASVAASYPTLQARTGQARVFARSAAARAVDGAVSGTSLGSLVMAEVLISSAVAVGLISTFAVVRHTRGHEEAGRADLVGAGAVGRCAPTAAALLRVAAGNALLVPAAAVALLACGLPAAGSFAAAAGLGAVGLACAAMAAVAAQLTATARGANLLSGTLVAVAFLVRAVGDVTGRVGSGGVTVEGSWPSWLSPVGWCQKMSPYAGERWWVLGLFAVFGAAVSAAAFRLAAHREVGVGLLPAREGAAGAPRSLRGPIGLAWRIQRVHLFGWALAMVALGATFGGIGARPTRSWGPPTSSRGSATGWATPNRSGSGSPSTWGSPRRF
;
A
#
# COMPACT_ATOMS: atom_id res chain seq x y z
N MET A 1 8.71 -63.75 69.34
CA MET A 1 8.35 -64.81 68.37
C MET A 1 7.18 -64.29 67.56
N THR A 2 7.46 -63.72 66.40
CA THR A 2 6.49 -62.98 65.57
C THR A 2 6.35 -63.77 64.27
N GLN A 3 5.17 -64.34 64.02
CA GLN A 3 4.90 -65.11 62.80
C GLN A 3 4.85 -64.18 61.57
N PRO A 4 5.35 -64.61 60.40
CA PRO A 4 5.24 -63.83 59.16
C PRO A 4 3.86 -64.02 58.52
N ARG A 5 3.19 -62.91 58.24
CA ARG A 5 1.96 -62.86 57.41
C ARG A 5 2.25 -63.46 56.03
N THR A 6 1.42 -64.39 55.59
CA THR A 6 1.56 -65.01 54.27
C THR A 6 0.87 -64.17 53.19
N VAL A 7 1.36 -64.30 51.96
CA VAL A 7 0.93 -63.56 50.75
C VAL A 7 -0.58 -63.74 50.43
N ALA A 8 -1.26 -64.68 51.08
CA ALA A 8 -2.71 -64.88 50.96
C ALA A 8 -3.52 -63.77 51.63
N ASP A 9 -3.06 -63.23 52.77
CA ASP A 9 -3.79 -62.17 53.50
C ASP A 9 -3.80 -60.85 52.71
N ALA A 10 -2.75 -60.58 51.93
CA ALA A 10 -2.65 -59.38 51.09
C ALA A 10 -3.62 -59.38 49.89
N ARG A 11 -4.21 -60.54 49.54
CA ARG A 11 -5.19 -60.65 48.44
C ARG A 11 -6.64 -60.50 48.90
N ALA A 12 -6.91 -60.61 50.21
CA ALA A 12 -8.25 -60.41 50.76
C ALA A 12 -8.62 -58.91 50.86
N ASP A 13 -7.65 -58.04 51.18
CA ASP A 13 -7.86 -56.58 51.26
C ASP A 13 -8.03 -55.89 49.89
N ALA A 14 -7.71 -56.57 48.78
CA ALA A 14 -7.84 -56.00 47.44
C ALA A 14 -9.28 -56.06 46.88
N ARG A 15 -10.23 -56.72 47.56
CA ARG A 15 -11.60 -56.90 47.07
C ARG A 15 -12.63 -55.92 47.64
N ASP A 16 -12.22 -55.01 48.53
CA ASP A 16 -13.14 -54.06 49.18
C ASP A 16 -12.91 -52.60 48.76
N THR A 17 -12.61 -52.39 47.47
CA THR A 17 -12.68 -51.05 46.84
C THR A 17 -13.99 -50.89 46.06
N ALA A 18 -15.10 -51.29 46.67
CA ALA A 18 -16.43 -50.94 46.20
C ALA A 18 -16.73 -49.49 46.60
N GLY A 19 -16.43 -48.54 45.72
CA GLY A 19 -16.90 -47.16 45.87
C GLY A 19 -15.95 -46.05 45.44
N VAL A 20 -15.15 -46.22 44.39
CA VAL A 20 -14.61 -45.04 43.68
C VAL A 20 -15.77 -44.45 42.90
N PRO A 21 -16.26 -43.22 43.20
CA PRO A 21 -17.25 -42.60 42.36
C PRO A 21 -16.65 -42.46 40.97
N GLU A 22 -17.29 -43.05 39.95
CA GLU A 22 -16.91 -42.81 38.56
C GLU A 22 -16.74 -41.30 38.37
N PRO A 23 -15.66 -40.84 37.71
CA PRO A 23 -15.54 -39.44 37.37
C PRO A 23 -16.75 -39.10 36.50
N ARG A 24 -17.73 -38.43 37.11
CA ARG A 24 -18.90 -37.89 36.41
C ARG A 24 -18.33 -37.16 35.21
N ALA A 25 -18.55 -37.72 34.02
CA ALA A 25 -18.24 -37.05 32.78
C ALA A 25 -18.96 -35.71 32.87
N VAL A 26 -18.21 -34.66 33.17
CA VAL A 26 -18.67 -33.29 33.02
C VAL A 26 -18.90 -33.18 31.53
N ARG A 27 -20.11 -33.53 31.09
CA ARG A 27 -20.64 -33.12 29.80
C ARG A 27 -20.71 -31.61 29.92
N GLY A 28 -19.57 -30.97 29.65
CA GLY A 28 -19.46 -29.54 29.49
C GLY A 28 -20.52 -29.21 28.47
N ARG A 29 -21.63 -28.64 28.96
CA ARG A 29 -22.59 -27.96 28.13
C ARG A 29 -21.74 -26.90 27.43
N ARG A 30 -21.32 -27.17 26.19
CA ARG A 30 -20.73 -26.15 25.31
C ARG A 30 -21.86 -25.17 25.06
N SER A 31 -22.15 -24.30 26.02
CA SER A 31 -22.89 -23.07 25.75
C SER A 31 -22.11 -22.42 24.62
N GLY A 32 -22.73 -22.34 23.45
CA GLY A 32 -22.07 -21.94 22.21
C GLY A 32 -21.57 -20.51 22.33
N SER A 33 -20.38 -20.32 22.88
CA SER A 33 -19.69 -19.04 22.81
C SER A 33 -19.33 -18.82 21.34
N SER A 34 -19.82 -17.72 20.78
CA SER A 34 -19.50 -17.31 19.41
C SER A 34 -17.98 -17.26 19.23
N ALA A 35 -17.50 -17.59 18.02
CA ALA A 35 -16.09 -17.45 17.67
C ALA A 35 -15.57 -15.99 17.84
N PHE A 36 -16.48 -15.02 17.97
CA PHE A 36 -16.20 -13.60 18.14
C PHE A 36 -16.42 -13.07 19.57
N THR A 37 -16.73 -13.93 20.54
CA THR A 37 -16.90 -13.50 21.94
C THR A 37 -15.65 -12.77 22.44
N GLY A 38 -15.84 -11.60 23.06
CA GLY A 38 -14.73 -10.77 23.57
C GLY A 38 -14.14 -9.76 22.58
N THR A 39 -14.58 -9.73 21.32
CA THR A 39 -14.04 -8.82 20.28
C THR A 39 -14.10 -7.34 20.69
N PHE A 40 -15.25 -6.86 21.19
CA PHE A 40 -15.41 -5.45 21.57
C PHE A 40 -14.58 -5.07 22.80
N ALA A 41 -14.46 -5.97 23.79
CA ALA A 41 -13.62 -5.74 24.96
C ALA A 41 -12.15 -5.62 24.56
N LEU A 42 -11.66 -6.51 23.69
CA LEU A 42 -10.30 -6.46 23.15
C LEU A 42 -10.07 -5.22 22.28
N THR A 43 -11.06 -4.81 21.49
CA THR A 43 -10.99 -3.59 20.67
C THR A 43 -10.88 -2.36 21.57
N GLY A 44 -11.72 -2.27 22.61
CA GLY A 44 -11.66 -1.19 23.60
C GLY A 44 -10.31 -1.11 24.31
N LEU A 45 -9.76 -2.26 24.70
CA LEU A 45 -8.41 -2.33 25.28
C LEU A 45 -7.34 -1.85 24.29
N ALA A 46 -7.40 -2.31 23.04
CA ALA A 46 -6.46 -1.92 21.99
C ALA A 46 -6.51 -0.41 21.69
N LEU A 47 -7.70 0.20 21.69
CA LEU A 47 -7.89 1.64 21.52
C LEU A 47 -7.33 2.42 22.70
N ARG A 48 -7.56 1.97 23.94
CA ARG A 48 -6.97 2.60 25.15
C ARG A 48 -5.45 2.52 25.14
N HIS A 49 -4.90 1.37 24.76
CA HIS A 49 -3.46 1.15 24.68
C HIS A 49 -2.80 2.10 23.67
N ASP A 50 -3.47 2.37 22.56
CA ASP A 50 -2.93 3.18 21.47
C ASP A 50 -3.55 4.59 21.39
N ARG A 51 -4.15 5.08 22.48
CA ARG A 51 -4.80 6.41 22.57
C ARG A 51 -3.89 7.59 22.22
N VAL A 52 -2.57 7.42 22.28
CA VAL A 52 -1.58 8.43 21.84
C VAL A 52 -1.10 8.15 20.42
N ARG A 53 -0.77 6.88 20.12
CA ARG A 53 -0.20 6.48 18.81
C ARG A 53 -1.20 6.69 17.68
N LEU A 54 -2.47 6.36 17.91
CA LEU A 54 -3.52 6.48 16.92
C LEU A 54 -3.73 7.95 16.48
N PRO A 55 -4.02 8.91 17.38
CA PRO A 55 -4.16 10.31 16.98
C PRO A 55 -2.85 10.92 16.47
N ALA A 56 -1.70 10.55 17.03
CA ALA A 56 -0.41 11.07 16.58
C ALA A 56 -0.12 10.68 15.12
N TRP A 57 -0.41 9.44 14.73
CA TRP A 57 -0.22 9.01 13.35
C TRP A 57 -1.23 9.64 12.39
N THR A 58 -2.51 9.73 12.78
CA THR A 58 -3.53 10.38 11.92
C THR A 58 -3.22 11.87 11.75
N ALA A 59 -2.83 12.56 12.82
CA ALA A 59 -2.43 13.96 12.77
C ALA A 59 -1.16 14.14 11.94
N GLY A 60 -0.14 13.31 12.14
CA GLY A 60 1.10 13.35 11.36
C GLY A 60 0.84 13.15 9.86
N THR A 61 -0.02 12.20 9.49
CA THR A 61 -0.39 11.97 8.08
C THR A 61 -1.15 13.16 7.49
N ALA A 62 -2.09 13.73 8.24
CA ALA A 62 -2.83 14.93 7.83
C ALA A 62 -1.91 16.15 7.67
N VAL A 63 -0.98 16.36 8.61
CA VAL A 63 0.03 17.43 8.55
C VAL A 63 0.93 17.26 7.33
N VAL A 64 1.41 16.05 7.05
CA VAL A 64 2.22 15.79 5.86
C VAL A 64 1.43 16.13 4.60
N LEU A 65 0.17 15.70 4.47
CA LEU A 65 -0.68 16.03 3.33
C LEU A 65 -0.90 17.54 3.17
N TYR A 66 -1.17 18.25 4.27
CA TYR A 66 -1.30 19.71 4.27
C TYR A 66 -0.03 20.40 3.78
N LEU A 67 1.13 20.04 4.37
CA LEU A 67 2.42 20.64 4.01
C LEU A 67 2.75 20.38 2.54
N TRP A 68 2.46 19.18 2.06
CA TRP A 68 2.65 18.82 0.65
C TRP A 68 1.76 19.66 -0.27
N ALA A 69 0.46 19.73 0.03
CA ALA A 69 -0.49 20.51 -0.78
C ALA A 69 -0.15 22.01 -0.80
N ALA A 70 0.23 22.57 0.35
CA ALA A 70 0.67 23.96 0.46
C ALA A 70 1.96 24.22 -0.36
N SER A 71 2.91 23.29 -0.32
CA SER A 71 4.15 23.38 -1.11
C SER A 71 3.90 23.40 -2.62
N VAL A 72 3.00 22.53 -3.11
CA VAL A 72 2.60 22.51 -4.53
C VAL A 72 1.87 23.79 -4.92
N ALA A 73 0.99 24.30 -4.05
CA ALA A 73 0.27 25.54 -4.30
C ALA A 73 1.22 26.74 -4.44
N ALA A 74 2.25 26.81 -3.60
CA ALA A 74 3.29 27.84 -3.65
C ALA A 74 4.21 27.68 -4.87
N SER A 75 4.56 26.45 -5.24
CA SER A 75 5.48 26.16 -6.36
C SER A 75 4.84 26.36 -7.73
N TYR A 76 3.52 26.11 -7.85
CA TYR A 76 2.77 26.19 -9.09
C TYR A 76 1.53 27.09 -8.96
N PRO A 77 1.70 28.41 -8.81
CA PRO A 77 0.58 29.33 -8.58
C PRO A 77 -0.29 29.53 -9.82
N THR A 78 0.28 29.44 -11.03
CA THR A 78 -0.42 29.72 -12.29
C THR A 78 -0.87 28.44 -13.01
N LEU A 79 -1.94 28.53 -13.79
CA LEU A 79 -2.41 27.43 -14.64
C LEU A 79 -1.35 26.97 -15.64
N GLN A 80 -0.57 27.90 -16.20
CA GLN A 80 0.52 27.58 -17.12
C GLN A 80 1.59 26.72 -16.46
N ALA A 81 2.01 27.05 -15.24
CA ALA A 81 2.99 26.26 -14.49
C ALA A 81 2.45 24.84 -14.19
N ARG A 82 1.20 24.74 -13.73
CA ARG A 82 0.53 23.45 -13.47
C ARG A 82 0.38 22.60 -14.72
N THR A 83 0.06 23.22 -15.86
CA THR A 83 -0.06 22.53 -17.16
C THR A 83 1.31 22.01 -17.63
N GLY A 84 2.36 22.80 -17.45
CA GLY A 84 3.73 22.38 -17.74
C GLY A 84 4.11 21.15 -16.91
N GLN A 85 3.87 21.20 -15.61
CA GLN A 85 4.18 20.10 -14.71
C GLN A 85 3.34 18.84 -15.01
N ALA A 86 2.03 18.99 -15.26
CA ALA A 86 1.17 17.87 -15.66
C ALA A 86 1.67 17.16 -16.92
N ARG A 87 2.23 17.90 -17.90
CA ARG A 87 2.84 17.30 -19.10
C ARG A 87 4.11 16.52 -18.79
N VAL A 88 4.91 16.98 -17.83
CA VAL A 88 6.11 16.27 -17.37
C VAL A 88 5.71 14.92 -16.75
N PHE A 89 4.74 14.92 -15.83
CA PHE A 89 4.19 13.69 -15.25
C PHE A 89 3.64 12.75 -16.32
N ALA A 90 2.80 13.25 -17.22
CA ALA A 90 2.14 12.42 -18.23
C ALA A 90 3.14 11.74 -19.18
N ARG A 91 4.23 12.41 -19.54
CA ARG A 91 5.24 11.90 -20.49
C ARG A 91 6.33 11.04 -19.84
N SER A 92 6.54 11.19 -18.54
CA SER A 92 7.58 10.45 -17.82
C SER A 92 7.06 9.09 -17.35
N ALA A 93 7.60 8.00 -17.92
CA ALA A 93 7.28 6.65 -17.45
C ALA A 93 7.70 6.45 -15.98
N ALA A 94 8.84 7.03 -15.58
CA ALA A 94 9.33 7.03 -14.20
C ALA A 94 8.34 7.69 -13.24
N ALA A 95 7.89 8.91 -13.55
CA ALA A 95 6.95 9.64 -12.70
C ALA A 95 5.59 8.90 -12.61
N ARG A 96 5.11 8.35 -13.73
CA ARG A 96 3.90 7.50 -13.73
C ARG A 96 4.05 6.25 -12.87
N ALA A 97 5.23 5.64 -12.86
CA ALA A 97 5.49 4.44 -12.06
C ALA A 97 5.51 4.77 -10.56
N VAL A 98 6.15 5.86 -10.16
CA VAL A 98 6.37 6.21 -8.75
C VAL A 98 5.18 6.96 -8.16
N ASP A 99 4.81 8.08 -8.78
CA ASP A 99 3.85 9.04 -8.22
C ASP A 99 2.43 8.76 -8.73
N GLY A 100 2.33 8.29 -9.98
CA GLY A 100 1.09 7.80 -10.56
C GLY A 100 0.60 8.55 -11.80
N ALA A 101 -0.60 8.20 -12.24
CA ALA A 101 -1.25 8.84 -13.37
C ALA A 101 -1.78 10.24 -13.01
N VAL A 102 -1.30 11.27 -13.70
CA VAL A 102 -1.84 12.63 -13.58
C VAL A 102 -3.25 12.70 -14.18
N SER A 103 -4.17 13.37 -13.49
CA SER A 103 -5.60 13.39 -13.84
C SER A 103 -6.10 14.75 -14.35
N GLY A 104 -5.21 15.74 -14.49
CA GLY A 104 -5.57 17.06 -15.02
C GLY A 104 -4.60 18.17 -14.60
N THR A 105 -5.00 19.42 -14.83
CA THR A 105 -4.19 20.63 -14.57
C THR A 105 -4.69 21.45 -13.37
N SER A 106 -5.70 20.97 -12.63
CA SER A 106 -6.16 21.65 -11.42
C SER A 106 -5.10 21.55 -10.33
N LEU A 107 -5.15 22.45 -9.35
CA LEU A 107 -4.23 22.37 -8.21
C LEU A 107 -4.38 21.03 -7.49
N GLY A 108 -5.63 20.63 -7.21
CA GLY A 108 -5.92 19.35 -6.56
C GLY A 108 -5.44 18.15 -7.35
N SER A 109 -5.64 18.11 -8.67
CA SER A 109 -5.15 17.00 -9.49
C SER A 109 -3.63 16.90 -9.51
N LEU A 110 -2.93 18.05 -9.46
CA LEU A 110 -1.47 18.07 -9.38
C LEU A 110 -0.98 17.63 -8.00
N VAL A 111 -1.57 18.12 -6.91
CA VAL A 111 -1.26 17.65 -5.55
C VAL A 111 -1.41 16.14 -5.45
N MET A 112 -2.51 15.59 -5.98
CA MET A 112 -2.76 14.14 -5.97
C MET A 112 -1.77 13.36 -6.84
N ALA A 113 -1.37 13.92 -8.00
CA ALA A 113 -0.38 13.28 -8.85
C ALA A 113 0.96 13.10 -8.14
N GLU A 114 1.32 13.98 -7.20
CA GLU A 114 2.61 13.92 -6.50
C GLU A 114 2.55 13.17 -5.15
N VAL A 115 1.45 13.28 -4.38
CA VAL A 115 1.41 12.76 -3.00
C VAL A 115 0.57 11.50 -2.81
N LEU A 116 -0.45 11.26 -3.64
CA LEU A 116 -1.52 10.29 -3.34
C LEU A 116 -0.99 8.85 -3.18
N ILE A 117 -0.17 8.39 -4.11
CA ILE A 117 0.35 7.01 -4.09
C ILE A 117 1.32 6.78 -2.94
N SER A 118 2.24 7.71 -2.71
CA SER A 118 3.18 7.65 -1.59
C SER A 118 2.44 7.60 -0.25
N SER A 119 1.41 8.43 -0.08
CA SER A 119 0.53 8.38 1.09
C SER A 119 -0.26 7.08 1.18
N ALA A 120 -0.80 6.55 0.08
CA ALA A 120 -1.55 5.30 0.06
C ALA A 120 -0.68 4.11 0.50
N VAL A 121 0.56 4.02 0.02
CA VAL A 121 1.52 3.00 0.44
C VAL A 121 1.87 3.15 1.91
N ALA A 122 2.15 4.37 2.39
CA ALA A 122 2.46 4.63 3.79
C ALA A 122 1.31 4.23 4.73
N VAL A 123 0.08 4.64 4.40
CA VAL A 123 -1.15 4.27 5.14
C VAL A 123 -1.37 2.76 5.11
N GLY A 124 -1.14 2.12 3.95
CA GLY A 124 -1.20 0.67 3.80
C GLY A 124 -0.22 -0.07 4.72
N LEU A 125 1.06 0.32 4.70
CA LEU A 125 2.10 -0.28 5.55
C LEU A 125 1.80 -0.09 7.03
N ILE A 126 1.41 1.12 7.44
CA ILE A 126 1.09 1.41 8.85
C ILE A 126 -0.11 0.59 9.31
N SER A 127 -1.13 0.44 8.45
CA SER A 127 -2.28 -0.45 8.71
C SER A 127 -1.84 -1.91 8.85
N THR A 128 -0.94 -2.39 7.98
CA THR A 128 -0.44 -3.78 8.07
C THR A 128 0.35 -4.03 9.37
N PHE A 129 1.25 -3.12 9.74
CA PHE A 129 2.05 -3.22 10.96
C PHE A 129 1.17 -3.16 12.21
N ALA A 130 0.11 -2.35 12.18
CA ALA A 130 -0.86 -2.30 13.26
C ALA A 130 -1.62 -3.63 13.42
N VAL A 131 -2.07 -4.27 12.34
CA VAL A 131 -2.73 -5.59 12.42
C VAL A 131 -1.77 -6.63 12.99
N VAL A 132 -0.55 -6.71 12.47
CA VAL A 132 0.45 -7.69 12.93
C VAL A 132 0.81 -7.47 14.40
N ARG A 133 0.98 -6.21 14.83
CA ARG A 133 1.24 -5.84 16.23
C ARG A 133 0.12 -6.29 17.15
N HIS A 134 -1.13 -6.17 16.72
CA HIS A 134 -2.31 -6.55 17.51
C HIS A 134 -2.74 -8.01 17.35
N THR A 135 -1.99 -8.80 16.58
CA THR A 135 -2.19 -10.25 16.43
C THR A 135 -0.92 -10.98 16.87
N ARG A 136 0.01 -11.21 15.94
CA ARG A 136 1.27 -11.93 16.18
C ARG A 136 2.17 -11.32 17.22
N GLY A 137 2.20 -9.99 17.30
CA GLY A 137 2.96 -9.31 18.35
C GLY A 137 2.47 -9.64 19.76
N HIS A 138 1.17 -9.93 19.94
CA HIS A 138 0.63 -10.36 21.24
C HIS A 138 0.79 -11.86 21.48
N GLU A 139 0.75 -12.67 20.42
CA GLU A 139 1.07 -14.10 20.51
C GLU A 139 2.53 -14.33 20.94
N GLU A 140 3.49 -13.67 20.28
CA GLU A 140 4.92 -13.79 20.62
C GLU A 140 5.25 -13.25 22.02
N ALA A 141 4.48 -12.28 22.52
CA ALA A 141 4.65 -11.73 23.85
C ALA A 141 3.99 -12.58 24.96
N GLY A 142 3.42 -13.75 24.63
CA GLY A 142 2.69 -14.63 25.57
C GLY A 142 1.36 -14.05 26.08
N ARG A 143 0.96 -12.87 25.61
CA ARG A 143 -0.29 -12.22 26.04
C ARG A 143 -1.52 -12.92 25.48
N ALA A 144 -1.39 -13.52 24.31
CA ALA A 144 -2.47 -14.27 23.69
C ALA A 144 -2.92 -15.46 24.55
N ASP A 145 -2.00 -16.11 25.27
CA ASP A 145 -2.32 -17.26 26.12
C ASP A 145 -3.12 -16.84 27.36
N LEU A 146 -2.74 -15.71 27.98
CA LEU A 146 -3.50 -15.12 29.09
C LEU A 146 -4.91 -14.68 28.66
N VAL A 147 -5.02 -14.09 27.47
CA VAL A 147 -6.31 -13.69 26.90
C VAL A 147 -7.17 -14.92 26.53
N GLY A 148 -6.53 -15.98 26.02
CA GLY A 148 -7.16 -17.25 25.66
C GLY A 148 -7.66 -18.06 26.86
N ALA A 149 -7.09 -17.84 28.05
CA ALA A 149 -7.61 -18.40 29.30
C ALA A 149 -8.94 -17.75 29.75
N GLY A 150 -9.30 -16.59 29.20
CA GLY A 150 -10.59 -15.94 29.40
C GLY A 150 -11.68 -16.45 28.45
N ALA A 151 -12.91 -15.92 28.59
CA ALA A 151 -14.03 -16.21 27.71
C ALA A 151 -13.89 -15.49 26.34
N VAL A 152 -12.83 -15.78 25.59
CA VAL A 152 -12.51 -15.14 24.31
C VAL A 152 -12.60 -16.16 23.18
N GLY A 153 -13.35 -15.82 22.13
CA GLY A 153 -13.50 -16.67 20.94
C GLY A 153 -12.25 -16.61 20.05
N ARG A 154 -12.01 -17.68 19.27
CA ARG A 154 -10.81 -17.81 18.42
C ARG A 154 -10.65 -16.71 17.36
N CYS A 155 -11.74 -16.16 16.83
CA CYS A 155 -11.69 -15.08 15.85
C CYS A 155 -11.60 -13.68 16.48
N ALA A 156 -11.82 -13.57 17.80
CA ALA A 156 -11.93 -12.28 18.48
C ALA A 156 -10.64 -11.44 18.45
N PRO A 157 -9.42 -12.00 18.62
CA PRO A 157 -8.19 -11.20 18.51
C PRO A 157 -7.99 -10.60 17.12
N THR A 158 -8.22 -11.38 16.06
CA THR A 158 -8.11 -10.90 14.67
C THR A 158 -9.19 -9.86 14.36
N ALA A 159 -10.43 -10.08 14.79
CA ALA A 159 -11.51 -9.12 14.63
C ALA A 159 -11.23 -7.81 15.38
N ALA A 160 -10.70 -7.90 16.61
CA ALA A 160 -10.34 -6.72 17.40
C ALA A 160 -9.19 -5.92 16.76
N ALA A 161 -8.19 -6.60 16.19
CA ALA A 161 -7.12 -5.95 15.45
C ALA A 161 -7.65 -5.21 14.21
N LEU A 162 -8.54 -5.84 13.44
CA LEU A 162 -9.18 -5.22 12.27
C LEU A 162 -10.04 -4.02 12.65
N LEU A 163 -10.89 -4.13 13.67
CA LEU A 163 -11.73 -3.03 14.16
C LEU A 163 -10.89 -1.84 14.66
N ARG A 164 -9.79 -2.11 15.36
CA ARG A 164 -8.88 -1.07 15.83
C ARG A 164 -8.20 -0.33 14.67
N VAL A 165 -7.79 -1.04 13.62
CA VAL A 165 -7.24 -0.40 12.41
C VAL A 165 -8.33 0.34 11.63
N ALA A 166 -9.56 -0.17 11.62
CA ALA A 166 -10.69 0.52 11.02
C ALA A 166 -11.01 1.83 11.74
N ALA A 167 -10.97 1.86 13.08
CA ALA A 167 -11.12 3.09 13.85
C ALA A 167 -10.02 4.12 13.53
N GLY A 168 -8.77 3.67 13.37
CA GLY A 168 -7.66 4.54 12.96
C GLY A 168 -7.87 5.16 11.57
N ASN A 169 -8.31 4.36 10.60
CA ASN A 169 -8.62 4.84 9.25
C ASN A 169 -9.87 5.74 9.24
N ALA A 170 -10.88 5.45 10.06
CA ALA A 170 -12.05 6.30 10.24
C ALA A 170 -11.71 7.68 10.83
N LEU A 171 -10.65 7.79 11.64
CA LEU A 171 -10.12 9.08 12.09
C LEU A 171 -9.23 9.76 11.04
N LEU A 172 -8.46 8.98 10.27
CA LEU A 172 -7.62 9.49 9.19
C LEU A 172 -8.44 10.21 8.11
N VAL A 173 -9.56 9.65 7.67
CA VAL A 173 -10.38 10.21 6.58
C VAL A 173 -10.78 11.67 6.84
N PRO A 174 -11.45 12.03 7.94
CA PRO A 174 -11.79 13.43 8.21
C PRO A 174 -10.54 14.29 8.42
N ALA A 175 -9.49 13.80 9.09
CA ALA A 175 -8.27 14.57 9.32
C ALA A 175 -7.55 14.94 7.99
N ALA A 176 -7.43 13.98 7.07
CA ALA A 176 -6.85 14.19 5.76
C ALA A 176 -7.73 15.09 4.87
N ALA A 177 -9.06 14.94 4.93
CA ALA A 177 -9.98 15.82 4.19
C ALA A 177 -9.88 17.26 4.68
N VAL A 178 -9.85 17.49 6.00
CA VAL A 178 -9.66 18.82 6.61
C VAL A 178 -8.31 19.43 6.22
N ALA A 179 -7.23 18.64 6.21
CA ALA A 179 -5.92 19.10 5.76
C ALA A 179 -5.94 19.62 4.32
N LEU A 180 -6.61 18.91 3.41
CA LEU A 180 -6.72 19.35 2.00
C LEU A 180 -7.65 20.55 1.84
N LEU A 181 -8.78 20.58 2.58
CA LEU A 181 -9.69 21.73 2.63
C LEU A 181 -9.00 23.00 3.14
N ALA A 182 -8.12 22.87 4.13
CA ALA A 182 -7.34 24.00 4.67
C ALA A 182 -6.40 24.64 3.63
N CYS A 183 -6.05 23.90 2.56
CA CYS A 183 -5.31 24.44 1.41
C CYS A 183 -6.22 25.07 0.34
N GLY A 184 -7.52 25.24 0.61
CA GLY A 184 -8.49 25.80 -0.34
C GLY A 184 -8.89 24.85 -1.47
N LEU A 185 -8.66 23.54 -1.31
CA LEU A 185 -9.04 22.54 -2.31
C LEU A 185 -10.54 22.19 -2.24
N PRO A 186 -11.19 21.84 -3.38
CA PRO A 186 -12.61 21.51 -3.42
C PRO A 186 -13.00 20.34 -2.49
N ALA A 187 -14.14 20.46 -1.80
CA ALA A 187 -14.55 19.49 -0.79
C ALA A 187 -14.74 18.06 -1.33
N ALA A 188 -15.41 17.90 -2.48
CA ALA A 188 -15.67 16.58 -3.06
C ALA A 188 -14.37 15.79 -3.30
N GLY A 189 -13.37 16.42 -3.92
CA GLY A 189 -12.06 15.81 -4.17
C GLY A 189 -11.25 15.57 -2.89
N SER A 190 -11.34 16.47 -1.91
CA SER A 190 -10.71 16.28 -0.58
C SER A 190 -11.23 15.04 0.13
N PHE A 191 -12.55 14.85 0.17
CA PHE A 191 -13.16 13.67 0.77
C PHE A 191 -12.91 12.40 -0.05
N ALA A 192 -12.91 12.48 -1.38
CA ALA A 192 -12.57 11.33 -2.23
C ALA A 192 -11.11 10.88 -2.01
N ALA A 193 -10.15 11.81 -2.00
CA ALA A 193 -8.75 11.49 -1.72
C ALA A 193 -8.60 10.83 -0.35
N ALA A 194 -9.19 11.42 0.68
CA ALA A 194 -9.12 10.91 2.04
C ALA A 194 -9.81 9.54 2.21
N ALA A 195 -10.99 9.36 1.63
CA ALA A 195 -11.71 8.08 1.62
C ALA A 195 -10.92 7.00 0.89
N GLY A 196 -10.27 7.33 -0.23
CA GLY A 196 -9.36 6.45 -0.95
C GLY A 196 -8.18 6.00 -0.09
N LEU A 197 -7.52 6.92 0.62
CA LEU A 197 -6.42 6.59 1.53
C LEU A 197 -6.88 5.67 2.67
N GLY A 198 -8.01 5.98 3.32
CA GLY A 198 -8.58 5.14 4.37
C GLY A 198 -8.96 3.74 3.86
N ALA A 199 -9.54 3.66 2.66
CA ALA A 199 -9.93 2.39 2.03
C ALA A 199 -8.72 1.52 1.67
N VAL A 200 -7.61 2.11 1.21
CA VAL A 200 -6.32 1.41 1.03
C VAL A 200 -5.82 0.87 2.36
N GLY A 201 -5.89 1.65 3.43
CA GLY A 201 -5.53 1.20 4.78
C GLY A 201 -6.32 -0.03 5.20
N LEU A 202 -7.64 -0.03 5.00
CA LEU A 202 -8.51 -1.17 5.30
C LEU A 202 -8.20 -2.41 4.44
N ALA A 203 -7.97 -2.24 3.13
CA ALA A 203 -7.59 -3.35 2.25
C ALA A 203 -6.26 -3.98 2.68
N CYS A 204 -5.27 -3.16 3.00
CA CYS A 204 -3.98 -3.60 3.52
C CYS A 204 -4.09 -4.27 4.89
N ALA A 205 -4.99 -3.79 5.76
CA ALA A 205 -5.29 -4.44 7.03
C ALA A 205 -5.87 -5.86 6.83
N ALA A 206 -6.79 -6.04 5.88
CA ALA A 206 -7.33 -7.35 5.55
C ALA A 206 -6.25 -8.30 5.01
N MET A 207 -5.38 -7.83 4.11
CA MET A 207 -4.22 -8.60 3.62
C MET A 207 -3.29 -9.02 4.77
N ALA A 208 -3.02 -8.10 5.71
CA ALA A 208 -2.19 -8.39 6.87
C ALA A 208 -2.83 -9.39 7.83
N ALA A 209 -4.16 -9.42 7.94
CA ALA A 209 -4.86 -10.44 8.73
C ALA A 209 -4.68 -11.84 8.13
N VAL A 210 -4.74 -11.97 6.80
CA VAL A 210 -4.41 -13.24 6.11
C VAL A 210 -2.94 -13.61 6.35
N ALA A 211 -2.02 -12.68 6.14
CA ALA A 211 -0.58 -12.91 6.36
C ALA A 211 -0.30 -13.37 7.80
N ALA A 212 -0.95 -12.72 8.78
CA ALA A 212 -0.86 -13.11 10.17
C ALA A 212 -1.33 -14.55 10.40
N GLN A 213 -2.34 -15.07 9.70
CA GLN A 213 -2.72 -16.48 9.84
C GLN A 213 -1.74 -17.45 9.18
N LEU A 214 -1.08 -17.04 8.10
CA LEU A 214 -0.15 -17.90 7.36
C LEU A 214 1.22 -18.07 8.03
N THR A 215 1.70 -17.06 8.76
CA THR A 215 3.08 -17.06 9.29
C THR A 215 3.12 -17.22 10.80
N ALA A 216 4.03 -18.03 11.35
CA ALA A 216 4.13 -18.23 12.80
C ALA A 216 4.56 -16.96 13.58
N THR A 217 5.38 -16.09 12.97
CA THR A 217 6.03 -14.95 13.65
C THR A 217 5.52 -13.59 13.19
N ALA A 218 5.61 -12.57 14.05
CA ALA A 218 5.28 -11.19 13.71
C ALA A 218 6.22 -10.64 12.63
N ARG A 219 7.51 -11.03 12.69
CA ARG A 219 8.47 -10.69 11.62
C ARG A 219 8.05 -11.28 10.28
N GLY A 220 7.67 -12.56 10.24
CA GLY A 220 7.19 -13.20 9.02
C GLY A 220 5.93 -12.53 8.48
N ALA A 221 4.97 -12.24 9.36
CA ALA A 221 3.72 -11.57 8.99
C ALA A 221 3.96 -10.17 8.40
N ASN A 222 4.85 -9.38 9.02
CA ASN A 222 5.22 -8.05 8.53
C ASN A 222 5.92 -8.12 7.16
N LEU A 223 6.83 -9.07 6.97
CA LEU A 223 7.51 -9.26 5.68
C LEU A 223 6.51 -9.64 4.58
N LEU A 224 5.65 -10.63 4.83
CA LEU A 224 4.64 -11.07 3.87
C LEU A 224 3.66 -9.94 3.53
N SER A 225 3.17 -9.22 4.55
CA SER A 225 2.27 -8.07 4.35
C SER A 225 2.94 -6.95 3.55
N GLY A 226 4.19 -6.62 3.87
CA GLY A 226 4.98 -5.64 3.14
C GLY A 226 5.20 -6.05 1.68
N THR A 227 5.46 -7.33 1.42
CA THR A 227 5.55 -7.86 0.05
C THR A 227 4.22 -7.73 -0.69
N LEU A 228 3.08 -8.02 -0.06
CA LEU A 228 1.76 -7.84 -0.67
C LEU A 228 1.50 -6.37 -1.05
N VAL A 229 1.86 -5.43 -0.17
CA VAL A 229 1.76 -3.99 -0.48
C VAL A 229 2.69 -3.60 -1.63
N ALA A 230 3.94 -4.10 -1.65
CA ALA A 230 4.89 -3.84 -2.73
C ALA A 230 4.40 -4.41 -4.07
N VAL A 231 3.85 -5.63 -4.09
CA VAL A 231 3.25 -6.23 -5.29
C VAL A 231 2.07 -5.39 -5.75
N ALA A 232 1.18 -4.96 -4.85
CA ALA A 232 0.07 -4.08 -5.21
C ALA A 232 0.56 -2.75 -5.81
N PHE A 233 1.61 -2.15 -5.25
CA PHE A 233 2.24 -0.95 -5.81
C PHE A 233 2.83 -1.20 -7.21
N LEU A 234 3.53 -2.32 -7.43
CA LEU A 234 4.13 -2.67 -8.73
C LEU A 234 3.06 -2.96 -9.79
N VAL A 235 2.02 -3.72 -9.45
CA VAL A 235 0.90 -4.02 -10.36
C VAL A 235 0.21 -2.73 -10.80
N ARG A 236 0.01 -1.78 -9.88
CA ARG A 236 -0.45 -0.43 -10.22
C ARG A 236 0.54 0.28 -11.15
N ALA A 237 1.83 0.32 -10.81
CA ALA A 237 2.84 1.02 -11.60
C ALA A 237 2.90 0.51 -13.05
N VAL A 238 2.79 -0.81 -13.26
CA VAL A 238 2.68 -1.41 -14.60
C VAL A 238 1.46 -0.86 -15.34
N GLY A 239 0.32 -0.75 -14.66
CA GLY A 239 -0.90 -0.16 -15.22
C GLY A 239 -0.75 1.31 -15.61
N ASP A 240 -0.07 2.11 -14.79
CA ASP A 240 0.13 3.53 -15.05
C ASP A 240 1.14 3.80 -16.17
N VAL A 241 2.23 3.01 -16.23
CA VAL A 241 3.27 3.12 -17.28
C VAL A 241 2.75 2.69 -18.64
N THR A 242 1.96 1.62 -18.69
CA THR A 242 1.32 1.12 -19.92
C THR A 242 0.01 1.85 -20.23
N GLY A 243 -0.38 2.82 -19.40
CA GLY A 243 -1.54 3.67 -19.60
C GLY A 243 -1.41 4.59 -20.81
N ARG A 244 -2.57 5.02 -21.33
CA ARG A 244 -2.65 5.91 -22.49
C ARG A 244 -2.62 7.37 -22.03
N VAL A 245 -1.81 8.17 -22.69
CA VAL A 245 -1.76 9.62 -22.46
C VAL A 245 -2.89 10.27 -23.28
N GLY A 246 -3.70 11.10 -22.65
CA GLY A 246 -4.79 11.83 -23.32
C GLY A 246 -4.26 12.83 -24.37
N SER A 247 -5.12 13.22 -25.31
CA SER A 247 -4.75 14.10 -26.45
C SER A 247 -4.12 15.43 -26.03
N GLY A 248 -4.49 15.98 -24.87
CA GLY A 248 -3.90 17.20 -24.30
C GLY A 248 -2.54 17.01 -23.61
N GLY A 249 -2.07 15.77 -23.45
CA GLY A 249 -0.81 15.46 -22.77
C GLY A 249 -0.77 15.78 -21.27
N VAL A 250 -1.93 16.00 -20.65
CA VAL A 250 -2.09 16.43 -19.24
C VAL A 250 -2.93 15.46 -18.40
N THR A 251 -3.38 14.38 -19.01
CA THR A 251 -4.13 13.30 -18.36
C THR A 251 -3.55 11.95 -18.78
N VAL A 252 -3.58 11.00 -17.88
CA VAL A 252 -3.15 9.62 -18.11
C VAL A 252 -4.24 8.67 -17.64
N GLU A 253 -4.69 7.80 -18.52
CA GLU A 253 -5.59 6.72 -18.17
C GLU A 253 -4.79 5.43 -17.99
N GLY A 254 -4.62 5.01 -16.73
CA GLY A 254 -3.95 3.74 -16.42
C GLY A 254 -4.68 2.54 -17.03
N SER A 255 -3.92 1.59 -17.58
CA SER A 255 -4.42 0.39 -18.26
C SER A 255 -4.99 -0.64 -17.25
N TRP A 256 -5.53 -1.76 -17.77
CA TRP A 256 -6.24 -2.77 -16.97
C TRP A 256 -5.50 -3.29 -15.71
N PRO A 257 -4.15 -3.45 -15.65
CA PRO A 257 -3.48 -3.94 -14.45
C PRO A 257 -3.67 -3.03 -13.23
N SER A 258 -3.85 -1.72 -13.44
CA SER A 258 -4.13 -0.77 -12.35
C SER A 258 -5.42 -1.10 -11.59
N TRP A 259 -6.35 -1.83 -12.22
CA TRP A 259 -7.60 -2.29 -11.61
C TRP A 259 -7.46 -3.57 -10.77
N LEU A 260 -6.29 -4.22 -10.76
CA LEU A 260 -6.02 -5.36 -9.88
C LEU A 260 -5.39 -4.95 -8.55
N SER A 261 -5.03 -3.68 -8.40
CA SER A 261 -4.32 -3.19 -7.23
C SER A 261 -5.21 -2.33 -6.34
N PRO A 262 -5.36 -2.64 -5.03
CA PRO A 262 -6.03 -1.75 -4.11
C PRO A 262 -5.34 -0.38 -4.02
N VAL A 263 -4.03 -0.31 -4.24
CA VAL A 263 -3.30 0.98 -4.32
C VAL A 263 -3.71 1.77 -5.57
N GLY A 264 -3.92 1.08 -6.70
CA GLY A 264 -4.39 1.71 -7.94
C GLY A 264 -5.84 2.19 -7.88
N TRP A 265 -6.71 1.52 -7.13
CA TRP A 265 -8.10 1.96 -6.94
C TRP A 265 -8.20 3.34 -6.28
N CYS A 266 -7.22 3.71 -5.45
CA CYS A 266 -7.14 5.04 -4.87
C CYS A 266 -7.05 6.15 -5.95
N GLN A 267 -6.23 5.95 -6.98
CA GLN A 267 -6.19 6.84 -8.15
C GLN A 267 -7.47 6.75 -8.98
N LYS A 268 -8.04 5.54 -9.14
CA LYS A 268 -9.28 5.35 -9.91
C LYS A 268 -10.49 6.04 -9.29
N MET A 269 -10.42 6.43 -8.01
CA MET A 269 -11.41 7.30 -7.38
C MET A 269 -11.40 8.72 -7.97
N SER A 270 -10.33 9.11 -8.68
CA SER A 270 -10.20 10.36 -9.45
C SER A 270 -10.47 11.65 -8.63
N PRO A 271 -9.82 11.84 -7.47
CA PRO A 271 -10.00 13.05 -6.67
C PRO A 271 -9.68 14.31 -7.48
N TYR A 272 -10.59 15.29 -7.49
CA TYR A 272 -10.49 16.55 -8.24
C TYR A 272 -10.54 16.41 -9.77
N ALA A 273 -10.96 15.25 -10.27
CA ALA A 273 -11.06 14.95 -11.70
C ALA A 273 -12.31 14.10 -12.01
N GLY A 274 -13.42 14.39 -11.33
CA GLY A 274 -14.68 13.65 -11.44
C GLY A 274 -14.67 12.41 -10.57
N GLU A 275 -15.05 12.57 -9.31
CA GLU A 275 -14.91 11.55 -8.27
C GLU A 275 -15.75 10.31 -8.56
N ARG A 276 -15.11 9.13 -8.50
CA ARG A 276 -15.72 7.82 -8.78
C ARG A 276 -16.00 7.08 -7.49
N TRP A 277 -17.00 7.55 -6.74
CA TRP A 277 -17.36 7.02 -5.42
C TRP A 277 -17.67 5.52 -5.38
N TRP A 278 -18.17 4.95 -6.49
CA TRP A 278 -18.45 3.52 -6.58
C TRP A 278 -17.21 2.64 -6.37
N VAL A 279 -15.99 3.18 -6.58
CA VAL A 279 -14.73 2.46 -6.33
C VAL A 279 -14.58 2.07 -4.85
N LEU A 280 -15.22 2.79 -3.92
CA LEU A 280 -15.30 2.38 -2.51
C LEU A 280 -16.00 1.02 -2.35
N GLY A 281 -16.98 0.70 -3.20
CA GLY A 281 -17.63 -0.61 -3.24
C GLY A 281 -16.64 -1.73 -3.57
N LEU A 282 -15.67 -1.46 -4.46
CA LEU A 282 -14.62 -2.43 -4.81
C LEU A 282 -13.69 -2.70 -3.61
N PHE A 283 -13.30 -1.66 -2.87
CA PHE A 283 -12.59 -1.81 -1.61
C PHE A 283 -13.38 -2.60 -0.57
N ALA A 284 -14.69 -2.33 -0.44
CA ALA A 284 -15.55 -3.02 0.51
C ALA A 284 -15.66 -4.52 0.19
N VAL A 285 -15.89 -4.88 -1.08
CA VAL A 285 -15.96 -6.28 -1.53
C VAL A 285 -14.63 -6.99 -1.30
N PHE A 286 -13.52 -6.37 -1.71
CA PHE A 286 -12.18 -6.94 -1.50
C PHE A 286 -11.86 -7.12 -0.01
N GLY A 287 -12.08 -6.08 0.80
CA GLY A 287 -11.84 -6.11 2.24
C GLY A 287 -12.68 -7.18 2.94
N ALA A 288 -13.95 -7.33 2.57
CA ALA A 288 -14.83 -8.37 3.10
C ALA A 288 -14.36 -9.78 2.68
N ALA A 289 -14.04 -9.99 1.41
CA ALA A 289 -13.59 -11.28 0.90
C ALA A 289 -12.27 -11.73 1.55
N VAL A 290 -11.29 -10.82 1.64
CA VAL A 290 -9.98 -11.10 2.24
C VAL A 290 -10.09 -11.28 3.76
N SER A 291 -10.93 -10.49 4.44
CA SER A 291 -11.19 -10.69 5.88
C SER A 291 -11.90 -12.01 6.15
N ALA A 292 -12.86 -12.39 5.31
CA ALA A 292 -13.53 -13.69 5.40
C ALA A 292 -12.52 -14.85 5.22
N ALA A 293 -11.58 -14.73 4.27
CA ALA A 293 -10.49 -15.68 4.12
C ALA A 293 -9.62 -15.74 5.40
N ALA A 294 -9.27 -14.59 5.98
CA ALA A 294 -8.52 -14.54 7.24
C ALA A 294 -9.26 -15.24 8.40
N PHE A 295 -10.58 -15.01 8.53
CA PHE A 295 -11.38 -15.67 9.57
C PHE A 295 -11.54 -17.18 9.33
N ARG A 296 -11.69 -17.61 8.07
CA ARG A 296 -11.69 -19.05 7.74
C ARG A 296 -10.37 -19.70 8.12
N LEU A 297 -9.24 -19.06 7.78
CA LEU A 297 -7.92 -19.54 8.19
C LEU A 297 -7.80 -19.60 9.72
N ALA A 298 -8.26 -18.55 10.43
CA ALA A 298 -8.25 -18.51 11.90
C ALA A 298 -9.13 -19.61 12.54
N ALA A 299 -10.22 -20.02 11.88
CA ALA A 299 -11.12 -21.06 12.38
C ALA A 299 -10.54 -22.47 12.30
N HIS A 300 -9.69 -22.74 11.31
CA HIS A 300 -9.07 -24.05 11.07
C HIS A 300 -7.68 -24.21 11.70
N ARG A 301 -7.14 -23.13 12.28
CA ARG A 301 -5.77 -23.06 12.76
C ARG A 301 -5.67 -23.35 14.25
N GLU A 302 -4.69 -24.17 14.63
CA GLU A 302 -4.29 -24.33 16.04
C GLU A 302 -3.49 -23.12 16.53
N VAL A 303 -3.77 -22.67 17.75
CA VAL A 303 -3.11 -21.52 18.36
C VAL A 303 -1.60 -21.77 18.43
N GLY A 304 -0.79 -20.80 17.98
CA GLY A 304 0.68 -20.88 18.01
C GLY A 304 1.34 -21.52 16.77
N VAL A 305 0.63 -22.28 15.94
CA VAL A 305 1.22 -22.92 14.74
C VAL A 305 0.87 -22.11 13.49
N GLY A 306 1.85 -21.55 12.77
CA GLY A 306 1.59 -20.93 11.45
C GLY A 306 1.25 -22.00 10.40
N LEU A 307 0.37 -21.70 9.43
CA LEU A 307 0.03 -22.66 8.37
C LEU A 307 1.20 -22.95 7.42
N LEU A 308 2.12 -21.99 7.26
CA LEU A 308 3.38 -22.24 6.61
C LEU A 308 4.32 -22.96 7.59
N PRO A 309 4.89 -24.12 7.21
CA PRO A 309 5.79 -24.86 8.07
C PRO A 309 6.93 -23.95 8.50
N ALA A 310 7.19 -23.91 9.81
CA ALA A 310 8.43 -23.33 10.31
C ALA A 310 9.55 -24.14 9.65
N ARG A 311 10.42 -23.46 8.88
CA ARG A 311 11.59 -24.12 8.30
C ARG A 311 12.39 -24.74 9.44
N GLU A 312 12.37 -26.07 9.54
CA GLU A 312 13.29 -26.80 10.40
C GLU A 312 14.71 -26.35 10.01
N GLY A 313 15.42 -25.78 10.97
CA GLY A 313 16.81 -25.40 10.76
C GLY A 313 17.63 -26.63 10.39
N ALA A 314 18.67 -26.46 9.59
CA ALA A 314 19.59 -27.55 9.30
C ALA A 314 20.11 -28.19 10.61
N ALA A 315 20.19 -29.52 10.64
CA ALA A 315 20.58 -30.32 11.81
C ALA A 315 21.96 -29.93 12.41
N GLY A 316 22.79 -29.22 11.64
CA GLY A 316 24.04 -28.63 12.13
C GLY A 316 24.21 -27.18 11.66
N ALA A 317 24.77 -26.34 12.53
CA ALA A 317 25.14 -24.99 12.17
C ALA A 317 26.36 -25.01 11.22
N PRO A 318 26.28 -24.48 9.98
CA PRO A 318 27.43 -24.38 9.08
C PRO A 318 28.58 -23.59 9.71
N ARG A 319 29.82 -23.90 9.34
CA ARG A 319 31.03 -23.26 9.90
C ARG A 319 31.00 -21.72 9.81
N SER A 320 30.31 -21.17 8.80
CA SER A 320 30.11 -19.73 8.64
C SER A 320 29.35 -19.09 9.80
N LEU A 321 28.54 -19.83 10.58
CA LEU A 321 27.80 -19.33 11.74
C LEU A 321 28.56 -19.44 13.07
N ARG A 322 29.82 -19.89 13.05
CA ARG A 322 30.65 -20.00 14.25
C ARG A 322 31.18 -18.66 14.77
N GLY A 323 31.01 -17.58 14.01
CA GLY A 323 31.48 -16.25 14.37
C GLY A 323 30.39 -15.17 14.24
N PRO A 324 30.55 -14.04 14.96
CA PRO A 324 29.57 -12.95 14.97
C PRO A 324 29.32 -12.37 13.57
N ILE A 325 30.33 -12.35 12.71
CA ILE A 325 30.24 -11.82 11.34
C ILE A 325 29.30 -12.65 10.47
N GLY A 326 29.41 -13.98 10.49
CA GLY A 326 28.55 -14.81 9.65
C GLY A 326 27.11 -14.92 10.18
N LEU A 327 26.91 -14.75 11.49
CA LEU A 327 25.59 -14.55 12.06
C LEU A 327 24.98 -13.21 11.60
N ALA A 328 25.75 -12.12 11.71
CA ALA A 328 25.33 -10.79 11.25
C ALA A 328 24.99 -10.81 9.75
N TRP A 329 25.83 -11.45 8.92
CA TRP A 329 25.57 -11.64 7.50
C TRP A 329 24.28 -12.42 7.23
N ARG A 330 24.05 -13.54 7.93
CA ARG A 330 22.82 -14.33 7.74
C ARG A 330 21.56 -13.53 8.09
N ILE A 331 21.62 -12.71 9.14
CA ILE A 331 20.51 -11.86 9.58
C ILE A 331 20.30 -10.71 8.58
N GLN A 332 21.37 -10.07 8.12
CA GLN A 332 21.29 -8.84 7.33
C GLN A 332 21.27 -9.03 5.82
N ARG A 333 21.67 -10.19 5.28
CA ARG A 333 21.74 -10.40 3.82
C ARG A 333 20.43 -10.07 3.11
N VAL A 334 19.28 -10.43 3.68
CA VAL A 334 17.98 -10.15 3.05
C VAL A 334 17.71 -8.65 3.02
N HIS A 335 18.08 -7.93 4.08
CA HIS A 335 17.96 -6.49 4.16
C HIS A 335 18.92 -5.78 3.18
N LEU A 336 20.18 -6.23 3.12
CA LEU A 336 21.20 -5.74 2.20
C LEU A 336 20.80 -5.94 0.74
N PHE A 337 20.36 -7.15 0.36
CA PHE A 337 19.89 -7.41 -1.00
C PHE A 337 18.62 -6.63 -1.34
N GLY A 338 17.70 -6.48 -0.39
CA GLY A 338 16.53 -5.63 -0.57
C GLY A 338 16.89 -4.18 -0.86
N TRP A 339 17.82 -3.61 -0.09
CA TRP A 339 18.34 -2.25 -0.30
C TRP A 339 19.12 -2.11 -1.60
N ALA A 340 20.00 -3.06 -1.92
CA ALA A 340 20.76 -3.05 -3.17
C ALA A 340 19.81 -3.05 -4.38
N LEU A 341 18.78 -3.91 -4.36
CA LEU A 341 17.78 -3.96 -5.42
C LEU A 341 16.98 -2.64 -5.52
N ALA A 342 16.59 -2.05 -4.38
CA ALA A 342 15.90 -0.77 -4.35
C ALA A 342 16.77 0.36 -4.92
N MET A 343 18.06 0.41 -4.59
CA MET A 343 19.02 1.38 -5.14
C MET A 343 19.23 1.18 -6.65
N VAL A 344 19.33 -0.05 -7.12
CA VAL A 344 19.44 -0.35 -8.56
C VAL A 344 18.16 0.10 -9.29
N ALA A 345 16.98 -0.20 -8.76
CA ALA A 345 15.71 0.22 -9.34
C ALA A 345 15.57 1.76 -9.36
N LEU A 346 15.94 2.43 -8.28
CA LEU A 346 15.96 3.89 -8.17
C LEU A 346 16.94 4.48 -9.20
N GLY A 347 18.17 3.97 -9.25
CA GLY A 347 19.20 4.39 -10.19
C GLY A 347 18.81 4.19 -11.65
N ALA A 348 18.14 3.07 -11.99
CA ALA A 348 17.63 2.84 -13.34
C ALA A 348 16.54 3.86 -13.73
N THR A 349 15.70 4.23 -12.77
CA THR A 349 14.60 5.19 -12.97
C THR A 349 15.11 6.61 -13.21
N PHE A 350 16.08 7.07 -12.42
CA PHE A 350 16.66 8.42 -12.56
C PHE A 350 17.77 8.50 -13.62
N GLY A 351 18.54 7.44 -13.82
CA GLY A 351 19.65 7.39 -14.78
C GLY A 351 19.19 7.54 -16.24
N GLY A 352 18.00 7.05 -16.58
CA GLY A 352 17.41 7.24 -17.90
C GLY A 352 17.09 8.71 -18.25
N ILE A 353 17.01 9.60 -17.25
CA ILE A 353 16.76 11.04 -17.45
C ILE A 353 18.04 11.76 -17.90
N GLY A 354 19.22 11.33 -17.43
CA GLY A 354 20.51 11.92 -17.80
C GLY A 354 21.05 11.47 -19.16
N ALA A 355 20.55 10.36 -19.71
CA ALA A 355 21.04 9.79 -20.96
C ALA A 355 20.42 10.43 -22.23
N ARG A 356 19.57 11.47 -22.10
CA ARG A 356 19.07 12.19 -23.27
C ARG A 356 20.16 13.16 -23.76
N PRO A 357 20.67 13.00 -25.00
CA PRO A 357 21.58 13.99 -25.56
C PRO A 357 20.86 15.34 -25.61
N THR A 358 21.37 16.32 -24.88
CA THR A 358 20.96 17.73 -24.99
C THR A 358 21.35 18.26 -26.37
N ARG A 359 20.57 17.93 -27.40
CA ARG A 359 20.60 18.65 -28.68
C ARG A 359 19.84 19.96 -28.52
N SER A 360 20.41 20.89 -27.76
CA SER A 360 20.02 22.29 -27.80
C SER A 360 21.13 23.08 -27.14
N TRP A 361 22.09 23.55 -27.96
CA TRP A 361 22.87 24.79 -27.85
C TRP A 361 23.96 24.72 -28.92
N GLY A 362 23.54 24.63 -30.20
CA GLY A 362 24.39 25.07 -31.30
C GLY A 362 24.14 26.57 -31.49
N PRO A 363 25.16 27.42 -31.69
CA PRO A 363 24.95 28.83 -32.00
C PRO A 363 24.04 28.96 -33.24
N PRO A 364 23.18 29.99 -33.32
CA PRO A 364 22.35 30.20 -34.49
C PRO A 364 23.27 30.32 -35.71
N THR A 365 23.21 29.35 -36.62
CA THR A 365 23.90 29.45 -37.91
C THR A 365 23.28 30.62 -38.65
N SER A 366 24.01 31.74 -38.68
CA SER A 366 23.72 32.87 -39.54
C SER A 366 23.80 32.39 -40.99
N SER A 367 22.65 32.19 -41.62
CA SER A 367 22.60 32.09 -43.08
C SER A 367 22.82 33.49 -43.66
N ARG A 368 24.10 33.87 -43.82
CA ARG A 368 24.53 34.95 -44.72
C ARG A 368 25.63 34.44 -45.64
N GLY A 369 25.24 34.27 -46.90
CA GLY A 369 26.05 34.64 -48.06
C GLY A 369 27.04 33.60 -48.59
N SER A 370 26.69 32.96 -49.70
CA SER A 370 27.63 32.75 -50.79
C SER A 370 27.08 33.39 -52.06
N ALA A 371 27.73 34.48 -52.45
CA ALA A 371 27.59 35.09 -53.76
C ALA A 371 28.13 34.14 -54.83
N THR A 372 27.32 33.87 -55.84
CA THR A 372 27.70 33.45 -57.19
C THR A 372 26.76 34.27 -58.09
N GLY A 373 27.25 35.23 -58.86
CA GLY A 373 28.04 35.04 -60.07
C GLY A 373 27.22 35.66 -61.20
N TRP A 374 27.81 36.59 -61.94
CA TRP A 374 27.16 37.61 -62.74
C TRP A 374 26.88 37.15 -64.18
N ALA A 375 25.80 37.71 -64.77
CA ALA A 375 25.55 37.99 -66.19
C ALA A 375 25.43 36.85 -67.24
N THR A 376 24.29 36.83 -67.95
CA THR A 376 24.21 37.25 -69.37
C THR A 376 22.75 37.49 -69.80
N PRO A 377 22.47 38.48 -70.68
CA PRO A 377 21.13 38.82 -71.16
C PRO A 377 20.84 38.18 -72.52
N ASN A 378 19.61 37.68 -72.74
CA ASN A 378 19.15 37.35 -74.09
C ASN A 378 17.97 38.25 -74.49
N ARG A 379 18.29 39.25 -75.32
CA ARG A 379 17.35 39.96 -76.19
C ARG A 379 17.34 39.22 -77.53
N SER A 380 16.20 38.70 -77.95
CA SER A 380 15.84 38.63 -79.36
C SER A 380 14.43 39.22 -79.51
N GLY A 381 14.34 40.23 -80.37
CA GLY A 381 13.11 40.94 -80.68
C GLY A 381 12.36 40.32 -81.84
N SER A 382 11.03 40.40 -81.77
CA SER A 382 10.11 40.59 -82.90
C SER A 382 8.88 41.28 -82.28
N GLY A 383 8.61 42.55 -82.60
CA GLY A 383 7.61 42.98 -83.60
C GLY A 383 6.22 42.45 -83.21
N SER A 384 5.19 43.21 -82.83
CA SER A 384 4.72 44.55 -83.23
C SER A 384 3.62 45.04 -82.25
N PRO A 385 3.24 46.34 -82.25
CA PRO A 385 2.34 46.93 -81.25
C PRO A 385 0.90 47.16 -81.78
N SER A 386 -0.10 46.95 -80.92
CA SER A 386 -1.47 47.51 -81.09
C SER A 386 -2.16 47.56 -79.71
N THR A 387 -2.24 48.73 -79.07
CA THR A 387 -3.37 49.70 -79.04
C THR A 387 -4.32 49.54 -77.83
N TRP A 388 -4.25 50.56 -76.94
CA TRP A 388 -5.34 51.31 -76.29
C TRP A 388 -6.46 50.61 -75.50
N GLY A 389 -6.70 51.09 -74.26
CA GLY A 389 -8.01 50.93 -73.61
C GLY A 389 -8.12 51.19 -72.10
N SER A 390 -8.04 52.46 -71.67
CA SER A 390 -8.78 53.12 -70.54
C SER A 390 -8.85 52.54 -69.10
N PRO A 391 -8.68 53.39 -68.05
CA PRO A 391 -9.10 53.11 -66.68
C PRO A 391 -10.41 53.82 -66.30
N ARG A 392 -11.32 53.19 -65.54
CA ARG A 392 -12.38 53.89 -64.76
C ARG A 392 -12.93 53.08 -63.58
N ARG A 393 -13.39 53.86 -62.59
CA ARG A 393 -14.29 53.60 -61.43
C ARG A 393 -13.53 53.34 -60.11
N PHE A 394 -13.69 54.11 -59.04
CA PHE A 394 -14.59 55.23 -58.70
C PHE A 394 -13.84 56.26 -57.85
#